data_AF-A0A7R9Y2V5-F1
#
_entry.id   AF-A0A7R9Y2V5-F1
#
_cell.length_a   1.000
_cell.length_b   1.000
_cell.length_c   1.000
_cell.angle_alpha   90.00
_cell.angle_beta   90.00
_cell.angle_gamma   90.00
#
_symmetry.space_group_name_H-M   'P 1'
#
loop_
_entity.id
_entity.type
_entity.pdbx_description
1 polymer ?
#
loop_
_entity_poly.entity_id
_entity_poly.type
_entity_poly.pdbx_seq_one_letter_code
_entity_poly.pdbx_strand_id
1 'polypeptide(L)'
;AGVKDADKAASIARDVADAAAREARALAKLELRLAAGKGGARATSSSDASAPATNDDVVARRRKHSVELTSRGKFVVTSRAAYARLRALYREHAPPCDGPAISEDSEEDDEGDDRDRFSSPAEKAFHRRLFALLLRYKSIHGYGFQASVGEEVFRALGAKLGVAHECFASPMNAHYGAFNGAFLDVDAPFGSAGDFFAVADRGGFRRGAYEANPPFVSGVMDAMVDAMELALTRADADAQPLTFAVFVPGWSDEPCWAKLTSSTFTRCRFVVAASEHAYRDGAAHQKSAKDAHRGSVYDSGVFILQSEKAAASDVGKRVAAEGGKRTENEIRRAMAAGKERADAAAAARAASERVRAGEAAAKEKEKEGGGGAAKKRKAKSDEEEDEEGDDGDGKKKKTAGGKKKESKAAKKRRKRREAKALEPPPPATLAVA
;
A
#
# COMPACT_ATOMS: atom_id res chain seq x y z
N ALA A 1 5.54 5.52 28.00
CA ALA A 1 5.37 4.66 26.81
C ALA A 1 5.44 5.48 25.52
N GLY A 2 4.73 6.61 25.41
CA GLY A 2 4.67 7.43 24.18
C GLY A 2 5.99 7.97 23.59
N VAL A 3 7.00 8.31 24.41
CA VAL A 3 8.28 8.87 23.89
C VAL A 3 9.08 7.84 23.09
N LYS A 4 9.07 6.56 23.50
CA LYS A 4 9.81 5.49 22.81
C LYS A 4 9.19 5.09 21.47
N ASP A 5 7.89 5.31 21.30
CA ASP A 5 7.18 5.02 20.04
C ASP A 5 7.33 6.18 19.04
N ALA A 6 7.38 7.43 19.50
CA ALA A 6 7.69 8.60 18.66
C ALA A 6 9.12 8.55 18.10
N ASP A 7 10.11 8.20 18.93
CA ASP A 7 11.51 8.04 18.50
C ASP A 7 11.66 6.94 17.43
N LYS A 8 10.86 5.88 17.55
CA LYS A 8 10.85 4.76 16.61
C LYS A 8 10.21 5.16 15.28
N ALA A 9 9.10 5.90 15.31
CA ALA A 9 8.48 6.45 14.10
C ALA A 9 9.41 7.43 13.37
N ALA A 10 10.08 8.32 14.10
CA ALA A 10 11.06 9.26 13.55
C ALA A 10 12.32 8.56 13.00
N SER A 11 12.74 7.44 13.59
CA SER A 11 13.82 6.60 13.06
C SER A 11 13.42 5.95 11.74
N ILE A 12 12.21 5.37 11.68
CA ILE A 12 11.70 4.73 10.46
C ILE A 12 11.53 5.75 9.34
N ALA A 13 11.04 6.96 9.64
CA ALA A 13 10.92 8.05 8.68
C ALA A 13 12.28 8.45 8.09
N ARG A 14 13.34 8.53 8.92
CA ARG A 14 14.72 8.79 8.47
C ARG A 14 15.26 7.66 7.59
N ASP A 15 15.08 6.41 7.99
CA ASP A 15 15.54 5.25 7.22
C ASP A 15 14.90 5.20 5.82
N VAL A 16 13.61 5.58 5.73
CA VAL A 16 12.88 5.66 4.47
C VAL A 16 13.32 6.86 3.63
N ALA A 17 13.56 8.02 4.25
CA ALA A 17 14.12 9.18 3.55
C ALA A 17 15.50 8.86 2.94
N ASP A 18 16.35 8.16 3.69
CA ASP A 18 17.67 7.73 3.20
C ASP A 18 17.57 6.66 2.10
N ALA A 19 16.62 5.72 2.22
CA ALA A 19 16.35 4.75 1.15
C ALA A 19 15.85 5.44 -0.13
N ALA A 20 14.92 6.38 -0.02
CA ALA A 20 14.41 7.17 -1.13
C ALA A 20 15.52 8.02 -1.78
N ALA A 21 16.37 8.68 -0.99
CA ALA A 21 17.50 9.45 -1.49
C ALA A 21 18.54 8.59 -2.22
N ARG A 22 18.82 7.37 -1.73
CA ARG A 22 19.71 6.41 -2.41
C ARG A 22 19.13 5.97 -3.75
N GLU A 23 17.84 5.64 -3.80
CA GLU A 23 17.18 5.25 -5.04
C GLU A 23 17.08 6.42 -6.04
N ALA A 24 16.80 7.63 -5.58
CA ALA A 24 16.81 8.83 -6.42
C ALA A 24 18.20 9.08 -7.06
N ARG A 25 19.28 8.90 -6.30
CA ARG A 25 20.66 8.98 -6.83
C ARG A 25 20.96 7.86 -7.83
N ALA A 26 20.45 6.65 -7.58
CA ALA A 26 20.61 5.52 -8.50
C ALA A 26 19.85 5.75 -9.83
N LEU A 27 18.65 6.32 -9.76
CA LEU A 27 17.85 6.72 -10.92
C LEU A 27 18.52 7.83 -11.71
N ALA A 28 19.00 8.89 -11.08
CA ALA A 28 19.74 9.97 -11.76
C ALA A 28 20.99 9.44 -12.49
N LYS A 29 21.70 8.47 -11.88
CA LYS A 29 22.85 7.80 -12.50
C LYS A 29 22.45 6.91 -13.68
N LEU A 30 21.28 6.29 -13.61
CA LEU A 30 20.71 5.48 -14.70
C LEU A 30 20.29 6.36 -15.87
N GLU A 31 19.65 7.50 -15.60
CA GLU A 31 19.27 8.49 -16.62
C GLU A 31 20.50 9.05 -17.34
N LEU A 32 21.56 9.42 -16.61
CA LEU A 32 22.84 9.84 -17.19
C LEU A 32 23.46 8.77 -18.10
N ARG A 33 23.36 7.48 -17.72
CA ARG A 33 23.84 6.36 -18.53
C ARG A 33 23.00 6.14 -19.78
N LEU A 34 21.68 6.27 -19.68
CA LEU A 34 20.76 6.15 -20.81
C LEU A 34 20.90 7.33 -21.79
N ALA A 35 21.19 8.53 -21.28
CA ALA A 35 21.50 9.70 -22.10
C ALA A 35 22.84 9.56 -22.84
N ALA A 36 23.86 8.99 -22.18
CA ALA A 36 25.17 8.75 -22.79
C ALA A 36 25.17 7.65 -23.88
N GLY A 37 24.19 6.73 -23.86
CA GLY A 37 24.06 5.63 -24.83
C GLY A 37 23.47 6.01 -26.19
N LYS A 38 23.09 7.27 -26.43
CA LYS A 38 22.46 7.73 -27.69
C LYS A 38 23.43 8.20 -28.79
N GLY A 39 24.75 8.15 -28.54
CA GLY A 39 25.76 8.59 -29.51
C GLY A 39 26.43 7.45 -30.27
N GLY A 40 25.72 6.78 -31.19
CA GLY A 40 26.38 5.84 -32.11
C GLY A 40 25.48 4.80 -32.76
N ALA A 41 24.54 5.20 -33.62
CA ALA A 41 23.86 4.28 -34.51
C ALA A 41 24.43 4.42 -35.93
N ARG A 42 25.36 3.53 -36.30
CA ARG A 42 25.72 3.29 -37.70
C ARG A 42 24.67 2.35 -38.28
N ALA A 43 23.94 2.83 -39.28
CA ALA A 43 22.93 2.05 -39.99
C ALA A 43 23.59 0.87 -40.73
N THR A 44 23.12 -0.34 -40.45
CA THR A 44 23.23 -1.48 -41.37
C THR A 44 21.88 -2.17 -41.42
N SER A 45 21.26 -2.11 -42.59
CA SER A 45 20.05 -2.82 -42.95
C SER A 45 20.30 -4.32 -43.03
N SER A 46 19.58 -5.11 -42.23
CA SER A 46 19.24 -6.48 -42.59
C SER A 46 17.92 -6.87 -41.94
N SER A 47 16.95 -7.14 -42.79
CA SER A 47 15.70 -7.82 -42.48
C SER A 47 16.01 -9.22 -41.95
N ASP A 48 15.84 -9.44 -40.66
CA ASP A 48 15.57 -10.78 -40.16
C ASP A 48 14.80 -10.76 -38.84
N ALA A 49 13.82 -11.65 -38.76
CA ALA A 49 12.92 -11.82 -37.64
C ALA A 49 13.63 -12.52 -36.47
N SER A 50 13.22 -12.19 -35.24
CA SER A 50 13.72 -12.70 -33.95
C SER A 50 15.03 -12.06 -33.43
N ALA A 51 14.93 -10.80 -33.00
CA ALA A 51 15.87 -10.29 -32.01
C ALA A 51 15.66 -11.08 -30.69
N PRO A 52 16.71 -11.66 -30.08
CA PRO A 52 16.60 -12.30 -28.79
C PRO A 52 16.18 -11.24 -27.76
N ALA A 53 15.15 -11.55 -26.95
CA ALA A 53 14.71 -10.69 -25.85
C ALA A 53 15.94 -10.30 -25.02
N THR A 54 16.34 -9.03 -25.12
CA THR A 54 17.43 -8.51 -24.32
C THR A 54 17.06 -8.71 -22.85
N ASN A 55 18.05 -8.93 -21.98
CA ASN A 55 17.91 -9.24 -20.54
C ASN A 55 17.18 -8.16 -19.69
N ASP A 56 16.53 -7.22 -20.36
CA ASP A 56 15.85 -6.01 -19.88
C ASP A 56 14.33 -6.09 -20.05
N ASP A 57 13.81 -7.08 -20.77
CA ASP A 57 12.37 -7.24 -20.96
C ASP A 57 11.66 -7.62 -19.66
N VAL A 58 10.50 -6.99 -19.45
CA VAL A 58 9.64 -7.27 -18.30
C VAL A 58 8.74 -8.45 -18.67
N VAL A 59 8.87 -9.54 -17.92
CA VAL A 59 8.03 -10.73 -18.09
C VAL A 59 6.89 -10.68 -17.08
N ALA A 60 5.65 -10.61 -17.57
CA ALA A 60 4.46 -10.74 -16.75
C ALA A 60 3.98 -12.20 -16.69
N ARG A 61 3.86 -12.75 -15.48
CA ARG A 61 3.31 -14.08 -15.21
C ARG A 61 1.97 -13.95 -14.51
N ARG A 62 0.90 -14.39 -15.17
CA ARG A 62 -0.43 -14.47 -14.57
C ARG A 62 -0.51 -15.68 -13.64
N ARG A 63 -1.03 -15.46 -12.44
CA ARG A 63 -1.35 -16.48 -11.44
C ARG A 63 -2.84 -16.39 -11.17
N LYS A 64 -3.39 -17.42 -10.52
CA LYS A 64 -4.82 -17.51 -10.19
C LYS A 64 -5.41 -16.21 -9.58
N HIS A 65 -4.65 -15.52 -8.72
CA HIS A 65 -5.13 -14.33 -8.01
C HIS A 65 -4.24 -13.09 -8.18
N SER A 66 -3.13 -13.19 -8.91
CA SER A 66 -2.14 -12.13 -9.00
C SER A 66 -1.44 -12.12 -10.36
N VAL A 67 -0.78 -11.01 -10.67
CA VAL A 67 0.16 -10.89 -11.77
C VAL A 67 1.53 -10.54 -11.18
N GLU A 68 2.53 -11.33 -11.53
CA GLU A 68 3.92 -11.11 -11.14
C GLU A 68 4.70 -10.56 -12.33
N LEU A 69 5.30 -9.37 -12.19
CA LEU A 69 6.17 -8.79 -13.21
C LEU A 69 7.62 -8.95 -12.76
N THR A 70 8.47 -9.49 -13.63
CA THR A 70 9.89 -9.77 -13.34
C THR A 70 10.79 -9.16 -14.40
N SER A 71 11.85 -8.48 -13.97
CA SER A 71 12.95 -8.03 -14.82
C SER A 71 14.26 -7.99 -14.02
N ARG A 72 15.37 -8.42 -14.63
CA ARG A 72 16.72 -8.42 -14.03
C ARG A 72 16.79 -8.98 -12.60
N GLY A 73 16.09 -10.08 -12.34
CA GLY A 73 16.07 -10.75 -11.01
C GLY A 73 15.30 -10.00 -9.93
N LYS A 74 14.63 -8.89 -10.27
CA LYS A 74 13.68 -8.18 -9.41
C LYS A 74 12.26 -8.53 -9.84
N PHE A 75 11.37 -8.61 -8.88
CA PHE A 75 9.96 -8.89 -9.13
C PHE A 75 9.06 -7.99 -8.29
N VAL A 76 7.88 -7.72 -8.83
CA VAL A 76 6.77 -7.01 -8.20
C VAL A 76 5.49 -7.79 -8.45
N VAL A 77 4.52 -7.66 -7.54
CA VAL A 77 3.27 -8.42 -7.60
C VAL A 77 2.11 -7.47 -7.40
N THR A 78 1.04 -7.69 -8.16
CA THR A 78 -0.24 -7.00 -8.00
C THR A 78 -1.40 -8.01 -8.11
N SER A 79 -2.56 -7.72 -7.55
CA SER A 79 -3.76 -8.55 -7.71
C SER A 79 -4.30 -8.44 -9.14
N ARG A 80 -5.06 -9.44 -9.61
CA ARG A 80 -5.70 -9.35 -10.95
C ARG A 80 -6.59 -8.11 -11.10
N ALA A 81 -7.31 -7.74 -10.04
CA ALA A 81 -8.18 -6.57 -10.04
C ALA A 81 -7.39 -5.26 -10.16
N ALA A 82 -6.30 -5.12 -9.41
CA ALA A 82 -5.45 -3.93 -9.50
C ALA A 82 -4.71 -3.86 -10.84
N TYR A 83 -4.25 -5.00 -11.39
CA TYR A 83 -3.68 -5.07 -12.74
C TYR A 83 -4.66 -4.54 -13.80
N ALA A 84 -5.90 -5.04 -13.80
CA ALA A 84 -6.93 -4.62 -14.76
C ALA A 84 -7.23 -3.12 -14.65
N ARG A 85 -7.33 -2.60 -13.42
CA ARG A 85 -7.54 -1.17 -13.18
C ARG A 85 -6.38 -0.31 -13.65
N LEU A 86 -5.14 -0.70 -13.34
CA LEU A 86 -3.94 0.02 -13.78
C LEU A 86 -3.79 -0.02 -15.31
N ARG A 87 -4.21 -1.12 -15.94
CA ARG A 87 -4.28 -1.23 -17.41
C ARG A 87 -5.31 -0.27 -18.01
N ALA A 88 -6.48 -0.13 -17.38
CA ALA A 88 -7.49 0.83 -17.82
C ALA A 88 -6.98 2.29 -17.69
N LEU A 89 -6.39 2.65 -16.55
CA LEU A 89 -5.77 3.97 -16.36
C LEU A 89 -4.66 4.23 -17.39
N TYR A 90 -3.85 3.21 -17.69
CA TYR A 90 -2.82 3.33 -18.72
C TYR A 90 -3.41 3.57 -20.11
N ARG A 91 -4.47 2.86 -20.50
CA ARG A 91 -5.15 3.11 -21.78
C ARG A 91 -5.71 4.53 -21.89
N GLU A 92 -6.21 5.07 -20.80
CA GLU A 92 -6.81 6.40 -20.76
C GLU A 92 -5.76 7.53 -20.79
N HIS A 93 -4.63 7.34 -20.12
CA HIS A 93 -3.67 8.43 -19.85
C HIS A 93 -2.29 8.25 -20.46
N ALA A 94 -1.95 7.07 -21.02
CA ALA A 94 -0.63 6.85 -21.58
C ALA A 94 -0.36 7.82 -22.75
N PRO A 95 0.84 8.42 -22.80
CA PRO A 95 1.18 9.33 -23.87
C PRO A 95 1.23 8.58 -25.23
N PRO A 96 0.90 9.24 -26.36
CA PRO A 96 0.93 8.61 -27.68
C PRO A 96 2.29 8.01 -28.08
N CYS A 97 3.37 8.46 -27.45
CA CYS A 97 4.73 7.96 -27.69
C CYS A 97 5.01 6.58 -27.07
N ASP A 98 4.12 6.05 -26.23
CA ASP A 98 4.31 4.75 -25.57
C ASP A 98 3.93 3.55 -26.47
N GLY A 99 3.51 3.79 -27.72
CA GLY A 99 3.21 2.75 -28.71
C GLY A 99 1.71 2.65 -29.06
N PRO A 100 1.30 1.65 -29.85
CA PRO A 100 -0.11 1.48 -30.23
C PRO A 100 -1.00 1.28 -29.00
N ALA A 101 -2.24 1.75 -29.06
CA ALA A 101 -3.21 1.60 -27.97
C ALA A 101 -3.50 0.12 -27.69
N ILE A 102 -3.69 -0.23 -26.42
CA ILE A 102 -4.01 -1.60 -26.01
C ILE A 102 -5.49 -1.90 -26.33
N SER A 103 -5.77 -2.79 -27.29
CA SER A 103 -7.14 -3.18 -27.68
C SER A 103 -7.94 -3.82 -26.54
N GLU A 104 -9.27 -3.64 -26.53
CA GLU A 104 -10.17 -4.22 -25.52
C GLU A 104 -10.15 -5.75 -25.52
N ASP A 105 -10.07 -6.37 -26.70
CA ASP A 105 -10.26 -7.81 -26.93
C ASP A 105 -9.08 -8.72 -26.58
N SER A 106 -7.99 -8.21 -25.99
CA SER A 106 -6.80 -9.02 -25.71
C SER A 106 -6.84 -9.76 -24.36
N GLU A 107 -8.03 -9.96 -23.77
CA GLU A 107 -8.22 -10.84 -22.61
C GLU A 107 -8.27 -12.29 -23.07
N GLU A 108 -7.18 -12.80 -23.64
CA GLU A 108 -7.01 -14.24 -23.75
C GLU A 108 -6.64 -14.76 -22.35
N ASP A 109 -7.61 -15.44 -21.73
CA ASP A 109 -7.44 -16.28 -20.54
C ASP A 109 -6.53 -17.48 -20.90
N ASP A 110 -5.25 -17.22 -21.10
CA ASP A 110 -4.27 -18.29 -21.19
C ASP A 110 -3.88 -18.72 -19.77
N GLU A 111 -4.51 -19.81 -19.29
CA GLU A 111 -4.08 -20.55 -18.09
C GLU A 111 -2.78 -21.35 -18.35
N GLY A 112 -2.07 -21.12 -19.46
CA GLY A 112 -0.79 -21.70 -19.81
C GLY A 112 0.43 -21.02 -19.17
N ASP A 113 1.50 -21.80 -18.95
CA ASP A 113 2.86 -21.31 -18.57
C ASP A 113 3.57 -20.64 -19.76
N ASP A 114 2.82 -20.10 -20.74
CA ASP A 114 3.38 -19.63 -21.99
C ASP A 114 4.00 -18.24 -21.83
N ARG A 115 5.32 -18.28 -21.68
CA ARG A 115 6.20 -17.14 -21.48
C ARG A 115 6.17 -16.22 -22.69
N ASP A 116 5.53 -15.05 -22.55
CA ASP A 116 5.83 -13.83 -23.32
C ASP A 116 5.68 -13.94 -24.86
N ARG A 117 5.21 -15.08 -25.38
CA ARG A 117 5.25 -15.42 -26.81
C ARG A 117 4.18 -14.69 -27.63
N PHE A 118 3.18 -14.08 -26.97
CA PHE A 118 2.04 -13.43 -27.62
C PHE A 118 1.73 -12.01 -27.11
N SER A 119 2.60 -11.41 -26.28
CA SER A 119 2.35 -10.06 -25.77
C SER A 119 2.60 -9.02 -26.87
N SER A 120 1.56 -8.24 -27.22
CA SER A 120 1.65 -7.18 -28.23
C SER A 120 2.67 -6.10 -27.82
N PRO A 121 3.23 -5.31 -28.76
CA PRO A 121 4.11 -4.19 -28.41
C PRO A 121 3.50 -3.23 -27.39
N ALA A 122 2.19 -2.99 -27.48
CA ALA A 122 1.42 -2.17 -26.54
C ALA A 122 1.41 -2.76 -25.12
N GLU A 123 1.16 -4.07 -25.02
CA GLU A 123 1.11 -4.77 -23.73
C GLU A 123 2.51 -4.85 -23.09
N LYS A 124 3.57 -5.00 -23.90
CA LYS A 124 4.96 -4.90 -23.44
C LYS A 124 5.32 -3.51 -22.91
N ALA A 125 4.87 -2.44 -23.57
CA ALA A 125 5.07 -1.07 -23.10
C ALA A 125 4.37 -0.82 -21.75
N PHE A 126 3.12 -1.27 -21.64
CA PHE A 126 2.39 -1.25 -20.37
C PHE A 126 3.09 -2.02 -19.26
N HIS A 127 3.58 -3.24 -19.51
CA HIS A 127 4.30 -4.02 -18.50
C HIS A 127 5.56 -3.32 -18.02
N ARG A 128 6.31 -2.65 -18.91
CA ARG A 128 7.48 -1.84 -18.53
C ARG A 128 7.10 -0.69 -17.60
N ARG A 129 6.04 0.06 -17.93
CA ARG A 129 5.52 1.17 -17.12
C ARG A 129 4.98 0.69 -15.77
N LEU A 130 4.18 -0.38 -15.77
CA LEU A 130 3.64 -0.99 -14.56
C LEU A 130 4.75 -1.53 -13.64
N PHE A 131 5.77 -2.17 -14.21
CA PHE A 131 6.91 -2.65 -13.44
C PHE A 131 7.68 -1.50 -12.78
N ALA A 132 7.95 -0.41 -13.52
CA ALA A 132 8.61 0.77 -12.98
C ALA A 132 7.80 1.42 -11.85
N LEU A 133 6.48 1.59 -12.04
CA LEU A 133 5.55 2.10 -11.04
C LEU A 133 5.58 1.27 -9.75
N LEU A 134 5.33 -0.04 -9.86
CA LEU A 134 5.28 -0.92 -8.69
C LEU A 134 6.65 -1.02 -8.00
N LEU A 135 7.74 -1.00 -8.77
CA LEU A 135 9.09 -1.05 -8.22
C LEU A 135 9.43 0.25 -7.47
N ARG A 136 9.04 1.41 -7.99
CA ARG A 136 9.21 2.71 -7.32
C ARG A 136 8.55 2.71 -5.94
N TYR A 137 7.27 2.38 -5.87
CA TYR A 137 6.53 2.38 -4.61
C TYR A 137 6.96 1.27 -3.65
N LYS A 138 7.40 0.11 -4.18
CA LYS A 138 8.02 -0.94 -3.36
C LYS A 138 9.32 -0.47 -2.71
N SER A 139 10.13 0.33 -3.42
CA SER A 139 11.45 0.77 -2.95
C SER A 139 11.40 1.77 -1.81
N ILE A 140 10.34 2.59 -1.74
CA ILE A 140 10.13 3.54 -0.64
C ILE A 140 9.25 2.98 0.50
N HIS A 141 8.83 1.72 0.42
CA HIS A 141 7.84 1.14 1.33
C HIS A 141 6.56 2.00 1.47
N GLY A 142 6.19 2.71 0.39
CA GLY A 142 5.28 3.85 0.44
C GLY A 142 3.86 3.51 0.89
N TYR A 143 3.43 2.26 0.67
CA TYR A 143 2.11 1.78 1.06
C TYR A 143 1.90 1.64 2.58
N GLY A 144 2.95 1.83 3.40
CA GLY A 144 2.85 1.80 4.86
C GLY A 144 2.54 3.15 5.52
N PHE A 145 2.71 4.27 4.80
CA PHE A 145 2.60 5.62 5.36
C PHE A 145 1.26 6.30 5.13
N GLN A 146 0.38 5.69 4.36
CA GLN A 146 -0.92 6.24 4.00
C GLN A 146 -1.90 5.10 3.76
N ALA A 147 -3.17 5.32 4.08
CA ALA A 147 -4.27 4.44 3.73
C ALA A 147 -5.41 5.28 3.15
N SER A 148 -6.02 4.82 2.06
CA SER A 148 -7.09 5.57 1.38
C SER A 148 -8.38 5.51 2.19
N VAL A 149 -9.19 6.56 2.16
CA VAL A 149 -10.58 6.47 2.64
C VAL A 149 -11.37 5.45 1.80
N GLY A 150 -12.51 4.99 2.33
CA GLY A 150 -13.37 4.02 1.66
C GLY A 150 -14.13 4.60 0.48
N GLU A 151 -14.62 3.74 -0.42
CA GLU A 151 -15.43 4.14 -1.59
C GLU A 151 -16.70 4.90 -1.18
N GLU A 152 -17.28 4.53 -0.05
CA GLU A 152 -18.45 5.21 0.52
C GLU A 152 -18.14 6.64 0.93
N VAL A 153 -16.92 6.91 1.39
CA VAL A 153 -16.46 8.25 1.75
C VAL A 153 -16.31 9.09 0.49
N PHE A 154 -15.61 8.59 -0.54
CA PHE A 154 -15.50 9.29 -1.82
C PHE A 154 -16.86 9.57 -2.45
N ARG A 155 -17.80 8.62 -2.40
CA ARG A 155 -19.17 8.84 -2.87
C ARG A 155 -19.89 9.92 -2.07
N ALA A 156 -19.74 9.96 -0.74
CA ALA A 156 -20.32 11.00 0.10
C ALA A 156 -19.70 12.37 -0.20
N LEU A 157 -18.38 12.46 -0.36
CA LEU A 157 -17.67 13.69 -0.72
C LEU A 157 -18.06 14.18 -2.12
N GLY A 158 -18.13 13.28 -3.11
CA GLY A 158 -18.56 13.62 -4.46
C GLY A 158 -20.01 14.14 -4.49
N ALA A 159 -20.93 13.44 -3.85
CA ALA A 159 -22.34 13.85 -3.81
C ALA A 159 -22.56 15.16 -3.03
N LYS A 160 -21.82 15.36 -1.93
CA LYS A 160 -22.04 16.50 -1.03
C LYS A 160 -21.28 17.75 -1.45
N LEU A 161 -20.00 17.58 -1.78
CA LEU A 161 -19.03 18.65 -1.99
C LEU A 161 -18.62 18.79 -3.46
N GLY A 162 -18.94 17.82 -4.32
CA GLY A 162 -18.45 17.78 -5.70
C GLY A 162 -16.97 17.42 -5.80
N VAL A 163 -16.42 16.70 -4.81
CA VAL A 163 -15.02 16.23 -4.86
C VAL A 163 -14.85 15.25 -6.01
N ALA A 164 -13.83 15.49 -6.83
CA ALA A 164 -13.49 14.68 -7.99
C ALA A 164 -11.98 14.49 -8.17
N HIS A 165 -11.17 14.87 -7.18
CA HIS A 165 -9.71 14.86 -7.27
C HIS A 165 -9.10 14.60 -5.89
N GLU A 166 -8.10 13.71 -5.84
CA GLU A 166 -7.30 13.40 -4.64
C GLU A 166 -5.98 14.16 -4.66
N CYS A 167 -5.70 14.94 -3.62
CA CYS A 167 -4.45 15.69 -3.45
C CYS A 167 -3.26 14.79 -3.10
N PHE A 168 -3.48 13.58 -2.58
CA PHE A 168 -2.40 12.66 -2.22
C PHE A 168 -2.81 11.24 -2.55
N ALA A 169 -2.39 10.73 -3.71
CA ALA A 169 -2.68 9.37 -4.11
C ALA A 169 -1.53 8.76 -4.91
N SER A 170 -1.80 7.57 -5.44
CA SER A 170 -0.97 6.82 -6.37
C SER A 170 -1.90 6.12 -7.37
N PRO A 171 -1.42 5.71 -8.54
CA PRO A 171 -2.22 4.93 -9.48
C PRO A 171 -2.88 3.68 -8.84
N MET A 172 -2.23 3.11 -7.81
CA MET A 172 -2.66 1.90 -7.13
C MET A 172 -3.84 2.10 -6.17
N ASN A 173 -4.02 3.31 -5.62
CA ASN A 173 -5.03 3.58 -4.59
C ASN A 173 -6.05 4.66 -4.97
N ALA A 174 -5.77 5.51 -5.97
CA ALA A 174 -6.65 6.60 -6.40
C ALA A 174 -8.09 6.16 -6.62
N HIS A 175 -9.08 6.91 -6.19
CA HIS A 175 -10.47 6.67 -6.50
C HIS A 175 -10.89 7.33 -7.82
N TYR A 176 -10.43 8.55 -8.05
CA TYR A 176 -10.77 9.33 -9.25
C TYR A 176 -9.73 9.11 -10.36
N GLY A 177 -10.10 9.46 -11.60
CA GLY A 177 -9.16 9.44 -12.75
C GLY A 177 -8.10 10.54 -12.68
N ALA A 178 -8.36 11.61 -11.93
CA ALA A 178 -7.42 12.71 -11.69
C ALA A 178 -6.99 12.74 -10.21
N PHE A 179 -5.68 12.75 -9.98
CA PHE A 179 -5.10 12.80 -8.64
C PHE A 179 -3.69 13.39 -8.67
N ASN A 180 -3.15 13.76 -7.52
CA ASN A 180 -1.75 14.15 -7.37
C ASN A 180 -0.92 12.97 -6.82
N GLY A 181 0.05 12.52 -7.61
CA GLY A 181 0.99 11.46 -7.25
C GLY A 181 2.39 12.00 -6.99
N ALA A 182 3.13 11.33 -6.10
CA ALA A 182 4.47 11.77 -5.69
C ALA A 182 5.54 11.64 -6.80
N PHE A 183 5.32 10.76 -7.79
CA PHE A 183 6.35 10.40 -8.76
C PHE A 183 5.83 10.60 -10.19
N LEU A 184 5.83 11.84 -10.65
CA LEU A 184 5.29 12.20 -11.97
C LEU A 184 5.88 11.33 -13.11
N ASP A 185 7.15 10.96 -13.03
CA ASP A 185 7.85 10.14 -14.04
C ASP A 185 7.24 8.74 -14.24
N VAL A 186 6.66 8.14 -13.19
CA VAL A 186 6.02 6.81 -13.26
C VAL A 186 4.50 6.86 -13.08
N ASP A 187 3.95 7.92 -12.48
CA ASP A 187 2.53 8.05 -12.18
C ASP A 187 1.74 8.70 -13.32
N ALA A 188 2.36 9.61 -14.10
CA ALA A 188 1.68 10.35 -15.16
C ALA A 188 1.01 9.45 -16.21
N PRO A 189 1.63 8.34 -16.68
CA PRO A 189 0.98 7.42 -17.62
C PRO A 189 -0.28 6.74 -17.06
N PHE A 190 -0.60 6.94 -15.79
CA PHE A 190 -1.77 6.37 -15.11
C PHE A 190 -2.69 7.44 -14.50
N GLY A 191 -2.58 8.71 -14.93
CA GLY A 191 -3.54 9.77 -14.57
C GLY A 191 -3.07 10.77 -13.50
N SER A 192 -1.81 10.69 -13.04
CA SER A 192 -1.29 11.66 -12.07
C SER A 192 -1.08 13.04 -12.68
N ALA A 193 -1.57 14.08 -12.00
CA ALA A 193 -1.31 15.50 -12.25
C ALA A 193 0.04 15.97 -11.65
N GLY A 194 0.81 15.07 -11.04
CA GLY A 194 2.08 15.35 -10.39
C GLY A 194 1.98 15.67 -8.90
N ASP A 195 3.12 16.05 -8.33
CA ASP A 195 3.26 16.31 -6.90
C ASP A 195 2.36 17.47 -6.43
N PHE A 196 1.65 17.27 -5.31
CA PHE A 196 0.70 18.23 -4.75
C PHE A 196 1.34 19.60 -4.49
N PHE A 197 2.52 19.63 -3.87
CA PHE A 197 3.20 20.87 -3.50
C PHE A 197 3.63 21.64 -4.75
N ALA A 198 4.21 20.93 -5.73
CA ALA A 198 4.58 21.53 -7.00
C ALA A 198 3.35 22.06 -7.78
N VAL A 199 2.20 21.40 -7.70
CA VAL A 199 0.94 21.90 -8.28
C VAL A 199 0.43 23.14 -7.52
N ALA A 200 0.49 23.13 -6.19
CA ALA A 200 0.07 24.25 -5.35
C ALA A 200 0.92 25.51 -5.57
N ASP A 201 2.24 25.36 -5.64
CA ASP A 201 3.19 26.45 -5.88
C ASP A 201 2.91 27.16 -7.21
N ARG A 202 2.58 26.38 -8.25
CA ARG A 202 2.18 26.90 -9.58
C ARG A 202 0.75 27.49 -9.60
N GLY A 203 0.02 27.44 -8.50
CA GLY A 203 -1.35 27.92 -8.40
C GLY A 203 -2.35 27.05 -9.16
N GLY A 204 -2.17 25.73 -9.13
CA GLY A 204 -3.07 24.76 -9.77
C GLY A 204 -4.41 24.57 -9.05
N PHE A 205 -4.48 24.87 -7.76
CA PHE A 205 -5.71 24.81 -6.97
C PHE A 205 -6.35 26.20 -6.88
N ARG A 206 -7.22 26.53 -7.86
CA ARG A 206 -7.91 27.84 -7.90
C ARG A 206 -9.39 27.76 -7.58
N ARG A 207 -10.04 26.63 -7.88
CA ARG A 207 -11.47 26.38 -7.68
C ARG A 207 -11.71 24.88 -7.67
N GLY A 208 -12.91 24.47 -7.26
CA GLY A 208 -13.33 23.08 -7.21
C GLY A 208 -13.24 22.50 -5.80
N ALA A 209 -13.39 21.19 -5.69
CA ALA A 209 -13.37 20.46 -4.44
C ALA A 209 -12.40 19.28 -4.51
N TYR A 210 -11.57 19.14 -3.49
CA TYR A 210 -10.48 18.18 -3.45
C TYR A 210 -10.50 17.40 -2.14
N GLU A 211 -10.21 16.10 -2.21
CA GLU A 211 -9.91 15.30 -1.02
C GLU A 211 -8.41 15.38 -0.75
N ALA A 212 -8.03 15.46 0.53
CA ALA A 212 -6.63 15.41 0.92
C ALA A 212 -6.43 14.54 2.15
N ASN A 213 -5.73 13.43 1.93
CA ASN A 213 -5.33 12.49 2.95
C ASN A 213 -3.82 12.24 2.81
N PRO A 214 -2.97 13.13 3.35
CA PRO A 214 -1.53 13.06 3.13
C PRO A 214 -0.92 11.81 3.79
N PRO A 215 0.30 11.39 3.37
CA PRO A 215 1.09 10.47 4.17
C PRO A 215 1.22 10.99 5.62
N PHE A 216 1.10 10.10 6.61
CA PHE A 216 1.08 10.43 8.04
C PHE A 216 2.50 10.70 8.55
N VAL A 217 3.11 11.74 7.98
CA VAL A 217 4.44 12.26 8.27
C VAL A 217 4.25 13.73 8.65
N SER A 218 4.60 14.08 9.89
CA SER A 218 4.38 15.41 10.48
C SER A 218 4.67 16.57 9.50
N GLY A 219 5.89 16.63 8.95
CA GLY A 219 6.28 17.69 8.02
C GLY A 219 5.49 17.74 6.71
N VAL A 220 4.99 16.60 6.21
CA VAL A 220 4.14 16.55 5.00
C VAL A 220 2.74 17.07 5.32
N MET A 221 2.18 16.67 6.47
CA MET A 221 0.88 17.16 6.93
C MET A 221 0.91 18.66 7.20
N ASP A 222 1.98 19.16 7.81
CA ASP A 222 2.13 20.59 8.11
C ASP A 222 2.26 21.43 6.83
N ALA A 223 3.14 21.02 5.91
CA ALA A 223 3.30 21.69 4.62
C ALA A 223 2.02 21.64 3.77
N MET A 224 1.23 20.57 3.88
CA MET A 224 -0.04 20.47 3.17
C MET A 224 -1.01 21.57 3.60
N VAL A 225 -1.10 21.85 4.90
CA VAL A 225 -1.98 22.89 5.42
C VAL A 225 -1.53 24.26 4.91
N ASP A 226 -0.23 24.55 4.94
CA ASP A 226 0.31 25.82 4.43
C ASP A 226 0.01 26.03 2.93
N ALA A 227 0.15 24.99 2.12
CA ALA A 227 -0.18 25.03 0.70
C ALA A 227 -1.68 25.25 0.44
N MET A 228 -2.55 24.62 1.23
CA MET A 228 -4.00 24.82 1.14
C MET A 228 -4.44 26.22 1.58
N GLU A 229 -3.89 26.73 2.69
CA GLU A 229 -4.12 28.09 3.19
C GLU A 229 -3.76 29.14 2.12
N LEU A 230 -2.60 28.98 1.46
CA LEU A 230 -2.18 29.83 0.36
C LEU A 230 -3.14 29.74 -0.83
N ALA A 231 -3.57 28.53 -1.19
CA ALA A 231 -4.52 28.32 -2.29
C ALA A 231 -5.89 28.92 -1.99
N LEU A 232 -6.40 28.77 -0.77
CA LEU A 232 -7.68 29.33 -0.32
C LEU A 232 -7.63 30.86 -0.25
N THR A 233 -6.54 31.44 0.25
CA THR A 233 -6.32 32.90 0.25
C THR A 233 -6.33 33.46 -1.16
N ARG A 234 -5.67 32.79 -2.11
CA ARG A 234 -5.70 33.18 -3.53
C ARG A 234 -7.10 33.03 -4.13
N ALA A 235 -7.81 31.95 -3.80
CA ALA A 235 -9.18 31.75 -4.25
C ALA A 235 -10.11 32.85 -3.74
N ASP A 236 -9.97 33.30 -2.49
CA ASP A 236 -10.74 34.42 -1.95
C ASP A 236 -10.42 35.73 -2.66
N ALA A 237 -9.14 36.03 -2.91
CA ALA A 237 -8.74 37.21 -3.66
C ALA A 237 -9.36 37.25 -5.08
N ASP A 238 -9.49 36.07 -5.71
CA ASP A 238 -10.08 35.90 -7.04
C ASP A 238 -11.59 35.59 -7.03
N ALA A 239 -12.23 35.63 -5.85
CA ALA A 239 -13.63 35.26 -5.61
C ALA A 239 -14.03 33.89 -6.20
N GLN A 240 -13.14 32.90 -6.14
CA GLN A 240 -13.32 31.56 -6.66
C GLN A 240 -13.79 30.56 -5.59
N PRO A 241 -14.70 29.62 -5.92
CA PRO A 241 -15.13 28.58 -5.00
C PRO A 241 -14.10 27.44 -4.95
N LEU A 242 -13.32 27.39 -3.87
CA LEU A 242 -12.38 26.31 -3.55
C LEU A 242 -12.76 25.64 -2.23
N THR A 243 -12.68 24.29 -2.19
CA THR A 243 -12.95 23.44 -1.02
C THR A 243 -11.90 22.33 -0.90
N PHE A 244 -11.44 22.06 0.32
CA PHE A 244 -10.64 20.88 0.66
C PHE A 244 -11.34 20.07 1.75
N ALA A 245 -11.48 18.77 1.52
CA ALA A 245 -11.89 17.79 2.52
C ALA A 245 -10.66 17.04 3.01
N VAL A 246 -10.21 17.33 4.23
CA VAL A 246 -8.93 16.90 4.78
C VAL A 246 -9.14 15.78 5.80
N PHE A 247 -8.36 14.71 5.67
CA PHE A 247 -8.31 13.57 6.58
C PHE A 247 -6.89 13.44 7.12
N VAL A 248 -6.73 13.55 8.44
CA VAL A 248 -5.44 13.42 9.14
C VAL A 248 -5.60 12.48 10.35
N PRO A 249 -4.54 11.81 10.81
CA PRO A 249 -4.62 11.03 12.04
C PRO A 249 -4.97 11.93 13.22
N GLY A 250 -5.64 11.39 14.23
CA GLY A 250 -6.07 12.03 15.48
C GLY A 250 -4.94 12.46 16.41
N TRP A 251 -3.76 12.77 15.87
CA TRP A 251 -2.58 13.23 16.61
C TRP A 251 -2.71 14.72 16.89
N SER A 252 -3.57 15.07 17.84
CA SER A 252 -3.96 16.46 18.11
C SER A 252 -2.82 17.39 18.56
N ASP A 253 -1.66 16.82 18.92
CA ASP A 253 -0.43 17.51 19.28
C ASP A 253 0.45 17.90 18.08
N GLU A 254 0.15 17.40 16.88
CA GLU A 254 0.87 17.77 15.66
C GLU A 254 0.57 19.23 15.21
N PRO A 255 1.57 19.97 14.67
CA PRO A 255 1.38 21.36 14.24
C PRO A 255 0.22 21.56 13.24
N CYS A 256 0.01 20.59 12.35
CA CYS A 256 -1.08 20.64 11.37
C CYS A 256 -2.47 20.73 12.02
N TRP A 257 -2.68 20.11 13.19
CA TRP A 257 -3.95 20.17 13.93
C TRP A 257 -4.24 21.56 14.45
N ALA A 258 -3.23 22.24 14.98
CA ALA A 258 -3.35 23.62 15.44
C ALA A 258 -3.71 24.54 14.27
N LYS A 259 -3.01 24.43 13.13
CA LYS A 259 -3.28 25.21 11.91
C LYS A 259 -4.69 24.95 11.36
N LEU A 260 -5.07 23.69 11.17
CA LEU A 260 -6.41 23.31 10.69
C LEU A 260 -7.53 23.80 11.62
N THR A 261 -7.30 23.73 12.94
CA THR A 261 -8.28 24.16 13.94
C THR A 261 -8.45 25.67 14.00
N SER A 262 -7.36 26.44 13.87
CA SER A 262 -7.39 27.90 13.93
C SER A 262 -7.65 28.57 12.58
N SER A 263 -7.57 27.81 11.49
CA SER A 263 -7.83 28.28 10.14
C SER A 263 -9.18 28.98 10.03
N THR A 264 -9.16 30.18 9.47
CA THR A 264 -10.39 30.94 9.16
C THR A 264 -11.18 30.31 8.00
N PHE A 265 -10.60 29.36 7.26
CA PHE A 265 -11.27 28.62 6.19
C PHE A 265 -12.00 27.37 6.69
N THR A 266 -11.73 26.89 7.91
CA THR A 266 -12.39 25.69 8.45
C THR A 266 -13.88 25.96 8.70
N ARG A 267 -14.76 25.20 8.03
CA ARG A 267 -16.23 25.32 8.15
C ARG A 267 -16.86 24.15 8.91
N CYS A 268 -16.21 22.99 8.92
CA CYS A 268 -16.64 21.81 9.66
C CYS A 268 -15.40 21.06 10.13
N ARG A 269 -15.39 20.61 11.39
CA ARG A 269 -14.36 19.70 11.91
C ARG A 269 -14.95 18.73 12.93
N PHE A 270 -14.44 17.51 12.94
CA PHE A 270 -14.80 16.49 13.93
C PHE A 270 -13.75 15.38 13.97
N VAL A 271 -13.78 14.58 15.04
CA VAL A 271 -12.89 13.43 15.25
C VAL A 271 -13.70 12.15 15.17
N VAL A 272 -13.31 11.20 14.32
CA VAL A 272 -13.89 9.85 14.26
C VAL A 272 -13.02 8.91 15.09
N ALA A 273 -13.61 8.22 16.06
CA ALA A 273 -12.84 7.35 16.95
C ALA A 273 -12.29 6.15 16.17
N ALA A 274 -11.09 5.67 16.53
CA ALA A 274 -10.40 4.54 15.88
C ALA A 274 -11.29 3.30 15.73
N SER A 275 -12.13 3.03 16.73
CA SER A 275 -13.06 1.90 16.77
C SER A 275 -14.25 2.03 15.81
N GLU A 276 -14.51 3.22 15.25
CA GLU A 276 -15.70 3.51 14.44
C GLU A 276 -15.42 3.49 12.92
N HIS A 277 -14.16 3.35 12.50
CA HIS A 277 -13.80 3.45 11.09
C HIS A 277 -12.67 2.54 10.67
N ALA A 278 -12.54 2.37 9.35
CA ALA A 278 -11.45 1.67 8.71
C ALA A 278 -11.01 2.42 7.47
N TYR A 279 -9.78 2.15 7.04
CA TYR A 279 -9.25 2.63 5.79
C TYR A 279 -9.04 1.47 4.82
N ARG A 280 -8.95 1.81 3.53
CA ARG A 280 -8.44 0.91 2.51
C ARG A 280 -6.91 0.88 2.62
N ASP A 281 -6.37 -0.30 2.88
CA ASP A 281 -4.95 -0.53 3.14
C ASP A 281 -4.08 -0.03 1.97
N GLY A 282 -2.96 0.63 2.26
CA GLY A 282 -2.08 1.13 1.20
C GLY A 282 -1.54 0.03 0.28
N ALA A 283 -1.45 -1.21 0.78
CA ALA A 283 -1.06 -2.38 -0.02
C ALA A 283 -2.28 -3.11 -0.62
N ALA A 284 -3.46 -2.49 -0.69
CA ALA A 284 -4.67 -3.11 -1.26
C ALA A 284 -4.47 -3.63 -2.70
N HIS A 285 -3.56 -3.04 -3.46
CA HIS A 285 -3.17 -3.50 -4.81
C HIS A 285 -2.53 -4.91 -4.82
N GLN A 286 -2.16 -5.46 -3.67
CA GLN A 286 -1.62 -6.82 -3.50
C GLN A 286 -2.61 -7.77 -2.81
N LYS A 287 -3.75 -7.25 -2.34
CA LYS A 287 -4.71 -7.98 -1.52
C LYS A 287 -5.94 -8.36 -2.33
N SER A 288 -6.70 -9.32 -1.81
CA SER A 288 -8.05 -9.58 -2.29
C SER A 288 -8.96 -8.40 -1.92
N ALA A 289 -10.07 -8.21 -2.66
CA ALA A 289 -11.04 -7.18 -2.32
C ALA A 289 -11.60 -7.34 -0.89
N LYS A 290 -11.74 -8.58 -0.43
CA LYS A 290 -12.19 -8.91 0.94
C LYS A 290 -11.19 -8.42 1.99
N ASP A 291 -9.90 -8.40 1.66
CA ASP A 291 -8.80 -8.12 2.57
C ASP A 291 -8.25 -6.68 2.44
N ALA A 292 -8.88 -5.87 1.59
CA ALA A 292 -8.40 -4.54 1.24
C ALA A 292 -8.66 -3.49 2.32
N HIS A 293 -9.54 -3.75 3.30
CA HIS A 293 -9.84 -2.84 4.40
C HIS A 293 -9.13 -3.26 5.69
N ARG A 294 -8.72 -2.26 6.47
CA ARG A 294 -8.09 -2.43 7.77
C ARG A 294 -8.69 -1.44 8.76
N GLY A 295 -9.17 -1.94 9.90
CA GLY A 295 -9.64 -1.11 11.01
C GLY A 295 -8.58 -0.09 11.41
N SER A 296 -9.02 1.12 11.72
CA SER A 296 -8.09 2.15 12.16
C SER A 296 -7.51 1.81 13.54
N VAL A 297 -6.28 2.25 13.77
CA VAL A 297 -5.58 2.12 15.06
C VAL A 297 -5.45 3.47 15.77
N TYR A 298 -5.77 4.56 15.07
CA TYR A 298 -5.81 5.91 15.60
C TYR A 298 -7.15 6.54 15.26
N ASP A 299 -7.55 7.52 16.05
CA ASP A 299 -8.65 8.40 15.66
C ASP A 299 -8.30 9.10 14.34
N SER A 300 -9.30 9.66 13.66
CA SER A 300 -9.09 10.47 12.46
C SER A 300 -9.75 11.83 12.64
N GLY A 301 -8.98 12.89 12.39
CA GLY A 301 -9.50 14.23 12.21
C GLY A 301 -10.03 14.42 10.80
N VAL A 302 -11.24 14.97 10.70
CA VAL A 302 -11.83 15.38 9.43
C VAL A 302 -12.07 16.88 9.49
N PHE A 303 -11.60 17.60 8.47
CA PHE A 303 -11.76 19.04 8.34
C PHE A 303 -12.27 19.38 6.94
N ILE A 304 -13.24 20.29 6.86
CA ILE A 304 -13.70 20.86 5.58
C ILE A 304 -13.29 22.33 5.56
N LEU A 305 -12.34 22.67 4.70
CA LEU A 305 -11.86 24.04 4.50
C LEU A 305 -12.50 24.60 3.23
N GLN A 306 -13.00 25.84 3.29
CA GLN A 306 -13.66 26.50 2.17
C GLN A 306 -13.28 27.97 2.09
N SER A 307 -12.99 28.43 0.87
CA SER A 307 -13.02 29.84 0.49
C SER A 307 -14.39 30.46 0.80
N GLU A 308 -14.46 31.78 0.94
CA GLU A 308 -15.70 32.52 1.18
C GLU A 308 -16.73 32.28 0.08
N LYS A 309 -16.30 32.23 -1.18
CA LYS A 309 -17.21 31.94 -2.30
C LYS A 309 -17.79 30.53 -2.22
N ALA A 310 -16.99 29.53 -1.85
CA ALA A 310 -17.47 28.16 -1.67
C ALA A 310 -18.41 28.06 -0.45
N ALA A 311 -18.08 28.73 0.66
CA ALA A 311 -18.88 28.76 1.87
C ALA A 311 -20.27 29.39 1.64
N ALA A 312 -20.33 30.47 0.84
CA ALA A 312 -21.58 31.17 0.50
C ALA A 312 -22.48 30.40 -0.50
N SER A 313 -21.94 29.41 -1.19
CA SER A 313 -22.70 28.56 -2.12
C SER A 313 -23.69 27.65 -1.38
N ASP A 314 -24.65 27.07 -2.10
CA ASP A 314 -25.57 26.09 -1.50
C ASP A 314 -24.84 24.85 -0.97
N VAL A 315 -23.71 24.48 -1.58
CA VAL A 315 -22.82 23.41 -1.09
C VAL A 315 -22.25 23.81 0.27
N GLY A 316 -21.65 24.99 0.39
CA GLY A 316 -21.05 25.47 1.63
C GLY A 316 -22.06 25.66 2.76
N LYS A 317 -23.26 26.20 2.45
CA LYS A 317 -24.36 26.28 3.42
C LYS A 317 -24.77 24.90 3.94
N ARG A 318 -24.82 23.88 3.08
CA ARG A 318 -25.08 22.49 3.50
C ARG A 318 -23.96 21.89 4.33
N VAL A 319 -22.71 22.30 4.09
CA VAL A 319 -21.57 21.90 4.93
C VAL A 319 -21.71 22.44 6.34
N ALA A 320 -22.02 23.73 6.48
CA ALA A 320 -22.16 24.42 7.75
C ALA A 320 -23.52 24.19 8.47
N ALA A 321 -24.51 23.63 7.77
CA ALA A 321 -25.84 23.37 8.31
C ALA A 321 -25.78 22.60 9.63
N GLU A 322 -26.62 23.00 10.59
CA GLU A 322 -26.67 22.40 11.94
C GLU A 322 -25.30 22.43 12.67
N GLY A 323 -24.48 23.45 12.40
CA GLY A 323 -23.13 23.56 12.93
C GLY A 323 -22.18 22.49 12.40
N GLY A 324 -22.44 21.96 11.20
CA GLY A 324 -21.64 20.90 10.59
C GLY A 324 -22.11 19.47 10.91
N LYS A 325 -23.06 19.29 11.84
CA LYS A 325 -23.49 17.96 12.32
C LYS A 325 -24.03 17.06 11.21
N ARG A 326 -24.76 17.62 10.24
CA ARG A 326 -25.25 16.85 9.10
C ARG A 326 -24.11 16.29 8.24
N THR A 327 -23.06 17.07 8.03
CA THR A 327 -21.83 16.66 7.32
C THR A 327 -21.04 15.63 8.09
N GLU A 328 -20.87 15.87 9.38
CA GLU A 328 -20.26 14.91 10.28
C GLU A 328 -20.96 13.56 10.24
N ASN A 329 -22.28 13.51 10.42
CA ASN A 329 -23.05 12.26 10.45
C ASN A 329 -22.96 11.48 9.13
N GLU A 330 -23.03 12.17 7.99
CA GLU A 330 -22.91 11.55 6.67
C GLU A 330 -21.51 10.94 6.45
N ILE A 331 -20.44 11.67 6.78
CA ILE A 331 -19.06 11.19 6.64
C ILE A 331 -18.76 10.07 7.66
N ARG A 332 -19.22 10.18 8.92
CA ARG A 332 -19.10 9.11 9.92
C ARG A 332 -19.75 7.83 9.45
N ARG A 333 -20.97 7.91 8.90
CA ARG A 333 -21.68 6.74 8.34
C ARG A 333 -20.89 6.12 7.19
N ALA A 334 -20.32 6.94 6.32
CA ALA A 334 -19.50 6.45 5.21
C ALA A 334 -18.20 5.76 5.70
N MET A 335 -17.54 6.33 6.70
CA MET A 335 -16.34 5.76 7.34
C MET A 335 -16.65 4.43 8.06
N ALA A 336 -17.83 4.32 8.69
CA ALA A 336 -18.30 3.12 9.38
C ALA A 336 -18.55 1.94 8.41
N ALA A 337 -18.99 2.20 7.17
CA ALA A 337 -19.14 1.15 6.16
C ALA A 337 -17.81 0.44 5.86
N GLY A 338 -16.69 1.17 5.87
CA GLY A 338 -15.35 0.58 5.79
C GLY A 338 -15.05 -0.33 6.99
N LYS A 339 -15.48 0.06 8.19
CA LYS A 339 -15.30 -0.72 9.43
C LYS A 339 -16.07 -2.03 9.39
N GLU A 340 -17.32 -2.00 8.96
CA GLU A 340 -18.15 -3.19 8.78
C GLU A 340 -17.47 -4.20 7.82
N ARG A 341 -16.91 -3.71 6.70
CA ARG A 341 -16.15 -4.54 5.75
C ARG A 341 -14.89 -5.15 6.39
N ALA A 342 -14.14 -4.36 7.14
CA ALA A 342 -12.92 -4.82 7.83
C ALA A 342 -13.24 -5.89 8.90
N ASP A 343 -14.30 -5.69 9.67
CA ASP A 343 -14.74 -6.63 10.71
C ASP A 343 -15.25 -7.93 10.10
N ALA A 344 -16.04 -7.86 9.03
CA ALA A 344 -16.51 -9.04 8.31
C ALA A 344 -15.33 -9.86 7.75
N ALA A 345 -14.31 -9.18 7.19
CA ALA A 345 -13.10 -9.84 6.71
C ALA A 345 -12.30 -10.49 7.86
N ALA A 346 -12.16 -9.81 8.99
CA ALA A 346 -11.48 -10.35 10.17
C ALA A 346 -12.21 -11.58 10.73
N ALA A 347 -13.53 -11.53 10.84
CA ALA A 347 -14.35 -12.64 11.30
C ALA A 347 -14.23 -13.87 10.35
N ALA A 348 -14.27 -13.64 9.04
CA ALA A 348 -14.10 -14.70 8.05
C ALA A 348 -12.72 -15.38 8.13
N ARG A 349 -11.65 -14.60 8.34
CA ARG A 349 -10.30 -15.14 8.54
C ARG A 349 -10.21 -15.98 9.82
N ALA A 350 -10.73 -15.47 10.93
CA ALA A 350 -10.74 -16.20 12.20
C ALA A 350 -11.53 -17.52 12.11
N ALA A 351 -12.64 -17.54 11.39
CA ALA A 351 -13.40 -18.76 11.13
C ALA A 351 -12.58 -19.78 10.32
N SER A 352 -11.92 -19.34 9.24
CA SER A 352 -11.08 -20.21 8.41
C SER A 352 -9.88 -20.79 9.19
N GLU A 353 -9.26 -19.99 10.05
CA GLU A 353 -8.16 -20.44 10.91
C GLU A 353 -8.61 -21.50 11.92
N ARG A 354 -9.79 -21.34 12.52
CA ARG A 354 -10.38 -22.34 13.43
C ARG A 354 -10.66 -23.67 12.71
N VAL A 355 -11.19 -23.63 11.48
CA VAL A 355 -11.42 -24.83 10.67
C VAL A 355 -10.10 -25.54 10.39
N ARG A 356 -9.08 -24.81 9.90
CA ARG A 356 -7.75 -25.39 9.63
C ARG A 356 -7.08 -25.97 10.88
N ALA A 357 -7.25 -25.31 12.03
CA ALA A 357 -6.74 -25.83 13.30
C ALA A 357 -7.46 -27.13 13.71
N GLY A 358 -8.78 -27.21 13.51
CA GLY A 358 -9.57 -28.41 13.73
C GLY A 358 -9.15 -29.58 12.81
N GLU A 359 -8.99 -29.33 11.51
CA GLU A 359 -8.53 -30.32 10.53
C GLU A 359 -7.11 -30.82 10.85
N ALA A 360 -6.21 -29.93 11.26
CA ALA A 360 -4.86 -30.30 11.68
C ALA A 360 -4.87 -31.19 12.92
N ALA A 361 -5.71 -30.87 13.91
CA ALA A 361 -5.87 -31.67 15.13
C ALA A 361 -6.50 -33.05 14.83
N ALA A 362 -7.46 -33.14 13.90
CA ALA A 362 -8.05 -34.41 13.49
C ALA A 362 -7.01 -35.32 12.80
N LYS A 363 -6.20 -34.78 11.89
CA LYS A 363 -5.10 -35.52 11.22
C LYS A 363 -4.01 -35.99 12.18
N GLU A 364 -3.77 -35.27 13.27
CA GLU A 364 -2.82 -35.67 14.31
C GLU A 364 -3.37 -36.87 15.12
N LYS A 365 -4.67 -36.85 15.47
CA LYS A 365 -5.34 -37.97 16.16
C LYS A 365 -5.44 -39.24 15.31
N GLU A 366 -5.68 -39.13 13.99
CA GLU A 366 -5.68 -40.30 13.09
C GLU A 366 -4.29 -40.95 12.97
N LYS A 367 -3.22 -40.17 13.05
CA LYS A 367 -1.84 -40.71 13.07
C LYS A 367 -1.50 -41.41 14.38
N GLU A 368 -2.05 -40.96 15.50
CA GLU A 368 -1.87 -41.61 16.80
C GLU A 368 -2.76 -42.86 16.96
N GLY A 369 -3.92 -42.91 16.30
CA GLY A 369 -4.84 -44.06 16.32
C GLY A 369 -4.50 -45.21 15.36
N GLY A 370 -3.67 -44.98 14.34
CA GLY A 370 -3.27 -45.99 13.34
C GLY A 370 -2.14 -46.95 13.76
N GLY A 371 -1.56 -46.78 14.96
CA GLY A 371 -0.47 -47.60 15.49
C GLY A 371 -0.94 -48.88 16.18
N GLY A 372 -1.79 -49.67 15.53
CA GLY A 372 -2.48 -50.78 16.20
C GLY A 372 -2.81 -51.99 15.34
N ALA A 373 -1.88 -52.49 14.51
CA ALA A 373 -1.83 -53.91 14.11
C ALA A 373 -0.64 -54.22 13.17
N ALA A 374 0.49 -54.65 13.74
CA ALA A 374 1.44 -55.55 13.07
C ALA A 374 2.48 -56.06 14.08
N LYS A 375 2.04 -56.82 15.09
CA LYS A 375 2.94 -57.61 15.94
C LYS A 375 3.05 -59.01 15.34
N LYS A 376 4.04 -59.26 14.48
CA LYS A 376 4.43 -60.62 14.08
C LYS A 376 5.95 -60.79 14.18
N ARG A 377 6.34 -61.32 15.35
CA ARG A 377 7.46 -62.23 15.65
C ARG A 377 8.66 -62.24 14.68
N LYS A 378 9.82 -61.85 15.18
CA LYS A 378 11.04 -62.67 15.04
C LYS A 378 11.97 -62.42 16.23
N ALA A 379 12.07 -63.42 17.09
CA ALA A 379 13.12 -63.53 18.07
C ALA A 379 14.34 -64.15 17.38
N LYS A 380 15.54 -63.58 17.58
CA LYS A 380 16.75 -64.36 17.90
C LYS A 380 17.91 -63.46 18.34
N SER A 381 18.43 -63.80 19.51
CA SER A 381 19.81 -63.70 20.03
C SER A 381 20.51 -62.35 20.06
N ASP A 382 20.68 -61.88 21.29
CA ASP A 382 21.85 -61.14 21.78
C ASP A 382 23.11 -62.01 21.64
N GLU A 383 24.20 -61.41 21.19
CA GLU A 383 25.57 -61.76 21.55
C GLU A 383 26.40 -60.46 21.55
N GLU A 384 27.15 -60.31 22.63
CA GLU A 384 27.97 -59.17 23.03
C GLU A 384 29.28 -59.08 22.21
N GLU A 385 30.03 -58.01 22.50
CA GLU A 385 31.47 -57.81 22.33
C GLU A 385 31.94 -56.91 21.16
N ASP A 386 32.33 -55.71 21.59
CA ASP A 386 33.69 -55.16 21.54
C ASP A 386 34.28 -54.46 20.30
N GLU A 387 34.73 -53.25 20.64
CA GLU A 387 35.97 -52.58 20.28
C GLU A 387 36.20 -51.95 18.89
N GLU A 388 36.45 -50.64 18.99
CA GLU A 388 37.50 -49.84 18.35
C GLU A 388 37.63 -49.77 16.82
N GLY A 389 37.85 -48.52 16.36
CA GLY A 389 38.79 -48.28 15.28
C GLY A 389 38.29 -47.47 14.08
N ASP A 390 38.63 -46.19 14.11
CA ASP A 390 39.44 -45.53 13.06
C ASP A 390 38.78 -44.89 11.82
N ASP A 391 39.51 -43.86 11.40
CA ASP A 391 39.29 -42.71 10.54
C ASP A 391 38.82 -42.95 9.09
N GLY A 392 38.29 -41.90 8.46
CA GLY A 392 38.32 -41.81 6.99
C GLY A 392 37.33 -40.87 6.32
N ASP A 393 37.79 -39.64 6.09
CA ASP A 393 37.32 -38.58 5.19
C ASP A 393 36.57 -39.03 3.90
N GLY A 394 35.55 -38.26 3.48
CA GLY A 394 34.99 -38.43 2.14
C GLY A 394 33.74 -37.65 1.74
N LYS A 395 33.90 -36.34 1.46
CA LYS A 395 33.21 -35.60 0.37
C LYS A 395 31.66 -35.50 0.30
N LYS A 396 31.21 -34.24 0.42
CA LYS A 396 30.22 -33.51 -0.43
C LYS A 396 28.93 -34.26 -0.87
N LYS A 397 27.80 -33.78 -0.36
CA LYS A 397 26.65 -33.41 -1.23
C LYS A 397 25.75 -32.34 -0.60
N LYS A 398 25.60 -31.23 -1.32
CA LYS A 398 24.56 -30.21 -1.11
C LYS A 398 23.20 -30.81 -1.44
N THR A 399 22.21 -30.69 -0.56
CA THR A 399 20.79 -30.68 -0.93
C THR A 399 19.94 -29.90 0.07
N ALA A 400 19.14 -28.98 -0.49
CA ALA A 400 17.79 -28.58 -0.12
C ALA A 400 17.50 -28.08 1.31
N GLY A 401 17.15 -26.79 1.40
CA GLY A 401 16.54 -26.18 2.57
C GLY A 401 15.17 -26.77 2.90
N GLY A 402 15.12 -27.61 3.92
CA GLY A 402 13.90 -27.95 4.65
C GLY A 402 13.73 -27.07 5.90
N LYS A 403 12.51 -26.56 6.14
CA LYS A 403 12.13 -25.85 7.37
C LYS A 403 12.48 -26.70 8.60
N LYS A 404 13.46 -26.27 9.41
CA LYS A 404 13.74 -26.88 10.74
C LYS A 404 12.52 -26.70 11.65
N LYS A 405 11.97 -27.81 12.17
CA LYS A 405 11.02 -27.80 13.29
C LYS A 405 11.69 -27.19 14.51
N GLU A 406 11.01 -26.24 15.15
CA GLU A 406 11.46 -25.59 16.37
C GLU A 406 11.63 -26.63 17.51
N SER A 407 12.74 -26.57 18.24
CA SER A 407 13.02 -27.53 19.32
C SER A 407 12.09 -27.30 20.52
N LYS A 408 11.76 -28.37 21.25
CA LYS A 408 10.93 -28.29 22.48
C LYS A 408 11.46 -27.29 23.51
N ALA A 409 12.79 -27.08 23.55
CA ALA A 409 13.44 -26.10 24.43
C ALA A 409 13.13 -24.64 24.02
N ALA A 410 13.10 -24.34 22.72
CA ALA A 410 12.74 -23.02 22.20
C ALA A 410 11.25 -22.69 22.45
N LYS A 411 10.37 -23.68 22.24
CA LYS A 411 8.93 -23.57 22.56
C LYS A 411 8.69 -23.30 24.05
N LYS A 412 9.43 -23.95 24.96
CA LYS A 412 9.34 -23.73 26.42
C LYS A 412 9.83 -22.33 26.82
N ARG A 413 10.91 -21.83 26.22
CA ARG A 413 11.43 -20.47 26.46
C ARG A 413 10.46 -19.39 25.98
N ARG A 414 9.83 -19.58 24.82
CA ARG A 414 8.81 -18.67 24.30
C ARG A 414 7.58 -18.60 25.21
N LYS A 415 7.05 -19.74 25.64
CA LYS A 415 5.90 -19.80 26.55
C LYS A 415 6.17 -19.13 27.91
N ARG A 416 7.42 -19.21 28.40
CA ARG A 416 7.84 -18.54 29.64
C ARG A 416 8.00 -17.02 29.48
N ARG A 417 8.36 -16.54 28.28
CA ARG A 417 8.38 -15.10 27.95
C ARG A 417 6.97 -14.53 27.79
N GLU A 418 6.08 -15.28 27.15
CA GLU A 418 4.67 -14.89 26.99
C GLU A 418 3.93 -14.86 28.33
N ALA A 419 4.22 -15.80 29.26
CA ALA A 419 3.65 -15.77 30.61
C ALA A 419 4.13 -14.56 31.45
N LYS A 420 5.40 -14.15 31.29
CA LYS A 420 5.96 -12.98 32.00
C LYS A 420 5.43 -11.64 31.47
N ALA A 421 4.86 -11.62 30.26
CA ALA A 421 4.24 -10.43 29.68
C ALA A 421 2.78 -10.22 30.13
N LEU A 422 2.17 -11.19 30.81
CA LEU A 422 0.82 -11.10 31.38
C LEU A 422 0.80 -10.78 32.88
N GLU A 423 1.95 -10.66 33.55
CA GLU A 423 1.99 -10.20 34.94
C GLU A 423 1.79 -8.68 35.00
N PRO A 424 0.88 -8.17 35.86
CA PRO A 424 0.74 -6.74 36.06
C PRO A 424 2.04 -6.16 36.66
N PRO A 425 2.42 -4.93 36.29
CA PRO A 425 3.63 -4.32 36.84
C PRO A 425 3.50 -4.16 38.37
N PRO A 426 4.60 -4.25 39.12
CA PRO A 426 4.58 -3.99 40.55
C PRO A 426 4.11 -2.54 40.82
N PRO A 427 3.38 -2.30 41.92
CA PRO A 427 2.87 -0.98 42.24
C PRO A 427 4.03 0.03 42.37
N ALA A 428 3.86 1.18 41.72
CA ALA A 428 4.83 2.27 41.76
C ALA A 428 4.89 2.86 43.18
N THR A 429 6.03 2.68 43.85
CA THR A 429 6.37 3.49 45.02
C THR A 429 6.70 4.90 44.55
N LEU A 430 5.92 5.88 45.02
CA LEU A 430 6.24 7.30 44.94
C LEU A 430 7.57 7.55 45.67
N ALA A 431 8.64 7.79 44.90
CA ALA A 431 9.85 8.40 45.41
C ALA A 431 9.80 9.88 45.03
N VAL A 432 9.69 10.71 46.07
CA VAL A 432 9.84 12.16 46.05
C VAL A 432 11.31 12.50 45.75
N ALA A 433 11.56 13.25 44.68
CA ALA A 433 12.53 14.33 44.54
C ALA A 433 12.60 14.77 43.07
#